data_AF-A0A4Q6CJ33-F1
#
_entry.id   AF-A0A4Q6CJ33-F1
#
_cell.length_a   1.000
_cell.length_b   1.000
_cell.length_c   1.000
_cell.angle_alpha   90.00
_cell.angle_beta   90.00
_cell.angle_gamma   90.00
#
_symmetry.space_group_name_H-M   'P 1'
#
loop_
_entity.id
_entity.type
_entity.pdbx_description
1 polymer ?
#
loop_
_entity_poly.entity_id
_entity_poly.type
_entity_poly.pdbx_seq_one_letter_code
_entity_poly.pdbx_strand_id
1 'polypeptide(L)'
;MLELLKLFIIGSLIASISLAPFSANANAEESLGEQTLEDFKSPYTTPVRPYFLIGSALAITFAILEDTVSDPLQAKTINNRPLGNFASDLGVLAGSLVPNLIYTGGMLLTAALTGNQETRARGNLMFRATAYAHATTTALKFIIREPRPDGSGEKVSFPSGHSTGAFSFASVIHAEHGWIYGGLAYTYATLVAYSRMNDNRHLLHDVVAGATIGASFGLGLHYRKERKVYGANYALQMLPTEKLDGAILTAASAVFAALTAVLSKIGVEGVHSNIATMIRTFVVLTFASILVFSRFSVHQAFDFSKRTFLFLFLSGLATGASWLCYNRALQLGPVSKVAPIDKLSVVIVIILSVLFLGESIGLKTVIGAALIAAGAVLLAT
;
A
#
# COMPACT_ATOMS: atom_id res chain seq x y z
N MET A 1 17.14 -24.23 19.74
CA MET A 1 18.51 -23.87 19.31
C MET A 1 18.59 -23.62 17.80
N LEU A 2 18.06 -24.51 16.95
CA LEU A 2 18.03 -24.32 15.48
C LEU A 2 17.18 -23.12 15.01
N GLU A 3 16.04 -22.86 15.65
CA GLU A 3 15.15 -21.71 15.32
C GLU A 3 15.75 -20.34 15.69
N LEU A 4 16.45 -20.27 16.84
CA LEU A 4 17.21 -19.08 17.24
C LEU A 4 18.45 -18.85 16.35
N LEU A 5 19.08 -19.92 15.86
CA LEU A 5 20.19 -19.84 14.90
C LEU A 5 19.73 -19.34 13.53
N LYS A 6 18.52 -19.72 13.08
CA LYS A 6 17.90 -19.19 11.84
C LYS A 6 17.52 -17.71 11.97
N LEU A 7 16.91 -17.30 13.08
CA LEU A 7 16.62 -15.89 13.36
C LEU A 7 17.89 -15.05 13.49
N PHE A 8 18.97 -15.61 14.05
CA PHE A 8 20.28 -14.97 14.12
C PHE A 8 20.98 -14.88 12.76
N ILE A 9 20.86 -15.89 11.89
CA ILE A 9 21.40 -15.86 10.51
C ILE A 9 20.59 -14.91 9.62
N ILE A 10 19.27 -14.86 9.76
CA ILE A 10 18.41 -13.92 9.05
C ILE A 10 18.66 -12.48 9.56
N GLY A 11 18.80 -12.30 10.87
CA GLY A 11 19.17 -11.03 11.49
C GLY A 11 20.59 -10.57 11.11
N SER A 12 21.55 -11.50 11.01
CA SER A 12 22.93 -11.18 10.60
C SER A 12 23.03 -10.93 9.10
N LEU A 13 22.24 -11.57 8.25
CA LEU A 13 22.15 -11.22 6.82
C LEU A 13 21.54 -9.81 6.62
N ILE A 14 20.55 -9.44 7.42
CA ILE A 14 19.92 -8.11 7.39
C ILE A 14 20.86 -7.04 7.97
N ALA A 15 21.64 -7.36 8.99
CA ALA A 15 22.65 -6.46 9.56
C ALA A 15 23.90 -6.30 8.66
N SER A 16 24.25 -7.32 7.86
CA SER A 16 25.41 -7.29 6.94
C SER A 16 25.19 -6.44 5.68
N ILE A 17 23.99 -5.91 5.46
CA ILE A 17 23.65 -5.08 4.29
C ILE A 17 23.69 -3.57 4.63
N SER A 18 23.91 -3.20 5.89
CA SER A 18 24.17 -1.82 6.30
C SER A 18 25.64 -1.63 6.60
N LEU A 19 26.40 -1.18 5.59
CA LEU A 19 27.49 -0.19 5.68
C LEU A 19 28.27 -0.18 4.35
N ALA A 20 27.93 0.75 3.47
CA ALA A 20 28.89 1.33 2.54
C ALA A 20 28.45 2.77 2.19
N PRO A 21 29.35 3.76 2.24
CA PRO A 21 29.02 5.16 1.98
C PRO A 21 28.95 5.48 0.49
N PHE A 22 28.28 6.60 0.23
CA PHE A 22 28.20 7.39 -0.99
C PHE A 22 29.53 7.55 -1.74
N SER A 23 29.59 7.24 -3.05
CA SER A 23 30.48 7.91 -4.01
C SER A 23 30.20 7.55 -5.49
N ALA A 24 30.00 8.62 -6.27
CA ALA A 24 30.09 8.85 -7.71
C ALA A 24 30.73 7.79 -8.66
N ASN A 25 30.07 7.53 -9.79
CA ASN A 25 30.49 8.06 -11.11
C ASN A 25 29.45 7.71 -12.19
N ALA A 26 29.02 8.71 -12.95
CA ALA A 26 28.39 8.53 -14.26
C ALA A 26 29.53 8.45 -15.31
N ASN A 27 29.37 7.60 -16.32
CA ASN A 27 30.17 7.49 -17.56
C ASN A 27 31.11 6.26 -17.72
N ALA A 28 30.64 5.06 -17.37
CA ALA A 28 31.15 3.82 -17.98
C ALA A 28 29.98 3.05 -18.60
N GLU A 29 30.15 2.52 -19.83
CA GLU A 29 29.22 1.53 -20.39
C GLU A 29 29.21 0.31 -19.47
N GLU A 30 28.18 0.23 -18.63
CA GLU A 30 28.02 -0.82 -17.63
C GLU A 30 27.88 -2.17 -18.33
N SER A 31 28.71 -3.14 -17.94
CA SER A 31 28.61 -4.49 -18.50
C SER A 31 27.23 -5.11 -18.21
N LEU A 32 26.76 -6.03 -19.06
CA LEU A 32 25.46 -6.67 -18.86
C LEU A 32 25.33 -7.35 -17.47
N GLY A 33 26.45 -7.86 -16.95
CA GLY A 33 26.53 -8.45 -15.61
C GLY A 33 26.35 -7.43 -14.49
N GLU A 34 27.08 -6.31 -14.54
CA GLU A 34 26.93 -5.21 -13.57
C GLU A 34 25.51 -4.62 -13.63
N GLN A 35 24.99 -4.41 -14.83
CA GLN A 35 23.65 -3.88 -15.03
C GLN A 35 22.59 -4.79 -14.40
N THR A 36 22.74 -6.10 -14.55
CA THR A 36 21.86 -7.10 -13.95
C THR A 36 21.97 -7.12 -12.43
N LEU A 37 23.20 -7.07 -11.91
CA LEU A 37 23.46 -7.08 -10.47
C LEU A 37 22.85 -5.86 -9.79
N GLU A 38 23.07 -4.68 -10.36
CA GLU A 38 22.55 -3.43 -9.81
C GLU A 38 21.03 -3.31 -9.95
N ASP A 39 20.43 -3.92 -10.98
CA ASP A 39 18.98 -4.03 -11.09
C ASP A 39 18.41 -4.91 -9.98
N PHE A 40 19.08 -6.05 -9.74
CA PHE A 40 18.68 -6.97 -8.70
C PHE A 40 18.76 -6.34 -7.30
N LYS A 41 19.73 -5.45 -7.08
CA LYS A 41 19.90 -4.68 -5.85
C LYS A 41 18.93 -3.50 -5.72
N SER A 42 18.21 -3.13 -6.77
CA SER A 42 17.36 -1.92 -6.77
C SER A 42 16.33 -1.83 -5.64
N PRO A 43 15.74 -2.92 -5.10
CA PRO A 43 14.91 -2.85 -3.90
C PRO A 43 15.61 -2.27 -2.67
N TYR A 44 16.94 -2.38 -2.60
CA TYR A 44 17.76 -2.04 -1.44
C TYR A 44 18.57 -0.75 -1.64
N THR A 45 18.91 -0.41 -2.89
CA THR A 45 19.81 0.72 -3.23
C THR A 45 19.08 1.99 -3.68
N THR A 46 17.76 1.92 -3.83
CA THR A 46 16.91 3.04 -4.27
C THR A 46 16.01 3.55 -3.13
N PRO A 47 15.33 4.69 -3.30
CA PRO A 47 14.39 5.21 -2.31
C PRO A 47 13.26 4.23 -1.96
N VAL A 48 13.05 3.15 -2.72
CA VAL A 48 12.07 2.11 -2.41
C VAL A 48 12.42 1.28 -1.16
N ARG A 49 13.66 1.36 -0.64
CA ARG A 49 14.14 0.57 0.51
C ARG A 49 13.17 0.54 1.70
N PRO A 50 12.55 1.65 2.15
CA PRO A 50 11.59 1.60 3.26
C PRO A 50 10.36 0.76 2.93
N TYR A 51 9.85 0.78 1.70
CA TYR A 51 8.72 -0.07 1.28
C TYR A 51 9.08 -1.55 1.36
N PHE A 52 10.27 -1.91 0.87
CA PHE A 52 10.78 -3.28 0.99
C PHE A 52 10.85 -3.70 2.46
N LEU A 53 11.47 -2.88 3.33
CA LEU A 53 11.62 -3.20 4.75
C LEU A 53 10.27 -3.32 5.47
N ILE A 54 9.34 -2.39 5.23
CA ILE A 54 8.00 -2.42 5.84
C ILE A 54 7.22 -3.64 5.35
N GLY A 55 7.23 -3.90 4.04
CA GLY A 55 6.53 -5.04 3.46
C GLY A 55 7.08 -6.38 3.94
N SER A 56 8.41 -6.50 4.04
CA SER A 56 9.06 -7.68 4.64
C SER A 56 8.72 -7.82 6.13
N ALA A 57 8.75 -6.73 6.89
CA ALA A 57 8.37 -6.75 8.31
C ALA A 57 6.91 -7.18 8.50
N LEU A 58 5.99 -6.71 7.66
CA LEU A 58 4.58 -7.12 7.68
C LEU A 58 4.42 -8.60 7.30
N ALA A 59 5.09 -9.06 6.25
CA ALA A 59 5.05 -10.48 5.86
C ALA A 59 5.56 -11.39 6.99
N ILE A 60 6.68 -11.03 7.62
CA ILE A 60 7.24 -11.76 8.77
C ILE A 60 6.27 -11.71 9.94
N THR A 61 5.69 -10.55 10.24
CA THR A 61 4.74 -10.40 11.34
C THR A 61 3.51 -11.27 11.14
N PHE A 62 2.95 -11.31 9.92
CA PHE A 62 1.80 -12.16 9.61
C PHE A 62 2.13 -13.65 9.56
N ALA A 63 3.37 -14.01 9.22
CA ALA A 63 3.84 -15.40 9.31
C ALA A 63 4.05 -15.84 10.77
N ILE A 64 4.55 -14.95 11.64
CA ILE A 64 4.68 -15.24 13.08
C ILE A 64 3.31 -15.31 13.76
N LEU A 65 2.38 -14.44 13.35
CA LEU A 65 1.04 -14.34 13.90
C LEU A 65 0.01 -15.16 13.10
N GLU A 66 0.46 -16.22 12.40
CA GLU A 66 -0.35 -17.02 11.49
C GLU A 66 -1.64 -17.51 12.15
N ASP A 67 -1.53 -18.23 13.27
CA ASP A 67 -2.65 -18.78 14.04
C ASP A 67 -3.67 -17.71 14.49
N THR A 68 -3.21 -16.47 14.71
CA THR A 68 -4.03 -15.40 15.29
C THR A 68 -4.62 -14.45 14.25
N VAL A 69 -3.98 -14.32 13.09
CA VAL A 69 -4.34 -13.33 12.06
C VAL A 69 -4.60 -14.01 10.72
N SER A 70 -3.62 -14.74 10.20
CA SER A 70 -3.69 -15.34 8.86
C SER A 70 -4.77 -16.42 8.79
N ASP A 71 -4.79 -17.35 9.74
CA ASP A 71 -5.73 -18.48 9.77
C ASP A 71 -7.20 -18.06 9.97
N PRO A 72 -7.55 -17.20 10.94
CA PRO A 72 -8.93 -16.72 11.09
C PRO A 72 -9.40 -15.93 9.86
N LEU A 73 -8.52 -15.12 9.26
CA LEU A 73 -8.83 -14.35 8.07
C LEU A 73 -9.02 -15.26 6.86
N GLN A 74 -8.18 -16.28 6.73
CA GLN A 74 -8.25 -17.29 5.69
C GLN A 74 -9.56 -18.07 5.78
N ALA A 75 -9.89 -18.60 6.96
CA ALA A 75 -11.15 -19.31 7.20
C ALA A 75 -12.38 -18.45 6.87
N LYS A 76 -12.39 -17.18 7.27
CA LYS A 76 -13.48 -16.24 6.96
C LYS A 76 -13.60 -15.97 5.45
N THR A 77 -12.48 -15.87 4.76
CA THR A 77 -12.44 -15.61 3.31
C THR A 77 -12.94 -16.81 2.52
N ILE A 78 -12.54 -18.03 2.90
CA ILE A 78 -13.01 -19.28 2.28
C ILE A 78 -14.49 -19.52 2.53
N ASN A 79 -14.98 -19.26 3.75
CA ASN A 79 -16.39 -19.55 4.09
C ASN A 79 -17.36 -18.62 3.36
N ASN A 80 -17.00 -17.35 3.23
CA ASN A 80 -17.89 -16.36 2.63
C ASN A 80 -17.81 -16.32 1.09
N ARG A 81 -16.69 -16.78 0.51
CA ARG A 81 -16.32 -16.66 -0.92
C ARG A 81 -16.88 -15.41 -1.59
N PRO A 82 -16.64 -14.20 -1.05
CA PRO A 82 -17.41 -13.01 -1.42
C PRO A 82 -17.24 -12.60 -2.89
N LEU A 83 -16.21 -13.11 -3.57
CA LEU A 83 -15.96 -12.84 -4.98
C LEU A 83 -16.43 -13.95 -5.95
N GLY A 84 -16.96 -15.06 -5.44
CA GLY A 84 -17.43 -16.18 -6.26
C GLY A 84 -16.38 -16.74 -7.24
N ASN A 85 -16.84 -17.40 -8.30
CA ASN A 85 -15.95 -18.01 -9.31
C ASN A 85 -15.38 -16.98 -10.30
N PHE A 86 -16.07 -15.87 -10.51
CA PHE A 86 -15.66 -14.83 -11.48
C PHE A 86 -14.30 -14.20 -11.12
N ALA A 87 -14.04 -13.93 -9.84
CA ALA A 87 -12.76 -13.38 -9.44
C ALA A 87 -11.64 -14.42 -9.29
N SER A 88 -11.98 -15.71 -9.20
CA SER A 88 -10.98 -16.79 -9.30
C SER A 88 -10.38 -16.78 -10.70
N ASP A 89 -11.23 -16.76 -11.73
CA ASP A 89 -10.80 -16.76 -13.14
C ASP A 89 -10.12 -15.44 -13.51
N LEU A 90 -10.72 -14.31 -13.11
CA LEU A 90 -10.09 -13.00 -13.26
C LEU A 90 -8.73 -12.99 -12.55
N GLY A 91 -8.65 -13.48 -11.30
CA GLY A 91 -7.43 -13.49 -10.50
C GLY A 91 -6.32 -14.38 -11.04
N VAL A 92 -6.65 -15.50 -11.68
CA VAL A 92 -5.68 -16.35 -12.40
C VAL A 92 -5.13 -15.59 -13.60
N LEU A 93 -5.99 -15.08 -14.48
CA LEU A 93 -5.53 -14.35 -15.66
C LEU A 93 -4.76 -13.08 -15.26
N ALA A 94 -5.26 -12.37 -14.26
CA ALA A 94 -4.75 -11.08 -13.80
C ALA A 94 -3.47 -11.16 -13.00
N GLY A 95 -3.32 -12.19 -12.16
CA GLY A 95 -2.09 -12.45 -11.43
C GLY A 95 -1.07 -13.23 -12.24
N SER A 96 -1.43 -13.77 -13.40
CA SER A 96 -0.47 -14.42 -14.28
C SER A 96 0.52 -13.42 -14.88
N LEU A 97 1.51 -13.94 -15.60
CA LEU A 97 2.43 -13.11 -16.37
C LEU A 97 1.75 -12.40 -17.57
N VAL A 98 0.52 -12.76 -17.92
CA VAL A 98 -0.16 -12.29 -19.14
C VAL A 98 -0.26 -10.76 -19.22
N PRO A 99 -0.74 -10.01 -18.21
CA PRO A 99 -0.82 -8.55 -18.29
C PRO A 99 0.56 -7.89 -18.46
N ASN A 100 1.57 -8.42 -17.76
CA ASN A 100 2.95 -7.96 -17.83
C ASN A 100 3.55 -8.19 -19.24
N LEU A 101 3.27 -9.34 -19.84
CA LEU A 101 3.70 -9.69 -21.19
C LEU A 101 2.97 -8.89 -22.27
N ILE A 102 1.66 -8.68 -22.12
CA ILE A 102 0.86 -7.83 -23.05
C ILE A 102 1.41 -6.41 -23.03
N TYR A 103 1.64 -5.84 -21.85
CA TYR A 103 2.20 -4.49 -21.73
C TYR A 103 3.61 -4.42 -22.32
N THR A 104 4.48 -5.37 -21.96
CA THR A 104 5.85 -5.44 -22.49
C THR A 104 5.86 -5.54 -24.01
N GLY A 105 5.14 -6.51 -24.56
CA GLY A 105 5.07 -6.75 -26.01
C GLY A 105 4.43 -5.59 -26.75
N GLY A 106 3.34 -5.02 -26.21
CA GLY A 106 2.69 -3.84 -26.77
C GLY A 106 3.63 -2.64 -26.84
N MET A 107 4.31 -2.32 -25.74
CA MET A 107 5.25 -1.20 -25.69
C MET A 107 6.45 -1.40 -26.64
N LEU A 108 7.03 -2.61 -26.66
CA LEU A 108 8.15 -2.90 -27.56
C LEU A 108 7.75 -2.90 -29.03
N LEU A 109 6.55 -3.40 -29.37
CA LEU A 109 6.00 -3.35 -30.72
C LEU A 109 5.73 -1.90 -31.14
N THR A 110 5.05 -1.10 -30.32
CA THR A 110 4.81 0.32 -30.59
C THR A 110 6.13 1.06 -30.74
N ALA A 111 7.14 0.78 -29.91
CA ALA A 111 8.46 1.38 -30.03
C ALA A 111 9.18 0.98 -31.33
N ALA A 112 9.03 -0.27 -31.79
CA ALA A 112 9.60 -0.72 -33.06
C ALA A 112 8.92 -0.04 -34.26
N LEU A 113 7.60 0.20 -34.19
CA LEU A 113 6.84 0.88 -35.23
C LEU A 113 7.06 2.39 -35.27
N THR A 114 7.19 3.04 -34.10
CA THR A 114 7.27 4.50 -33.97
C THR A 114 8.69 5.03 -33.83
N GLY A 115 9.67 4.16 -33.55
CA GLY A 115 11.04 4.57 -33.19
C GLY A 115 11.16 5.23 -31.82
N ASN A 116 10.11 5.29 -31.01
CA ASN A 116 10.11 5.99 -29.73
C ASN A 116 10.91 5.23 -28.65
N GLN A 117 12.04 5.81 -28.26
CA GLN A 117 12.95 5.26 -27.25
C GLN A 117 12.36 5.23 -25.84
N GLU A 118 11.49 6.18 -25.50
CA GLU A 118 10.82 6.21 -24.19
C GLU A 118 9.84 5.04 -24.07
N THR A 119 9.05 4.79 -25.12
CA THR A 119 8.16 3.62 -25.19
C THR A 119 8.95 2.31 -25.10
N ARG A 120 10.13 2.25 -25.74
CA ARG A 120 11.03 1.09 -25.63
C ARG A 120 11.51 0.89 -24.19
N ALA A 121 11.90 1.97 -23.52
CA ALA A 121 12.34 1.94 -22.13
C ALA A 121 11.22 1.48 -21.18
N ARG A 122 9.96 1.87 -21.43
CA ARG A 122 8.77 1.39 -20.68
C ARG A 122 8.58 -0.12 -20.80
N GLY A 123 8.68 -0.66 -22.01
CA GLY A 123 8.58 -2.10 -22.25
C GLY A 123 9.70 -2.88 -21.55
N ASN A 124 10.95 -2.43 -21.71
CA ASN A 124 12.11 -3.04 -21.06
C ASN A 124 12.03 -2.97 -19.52
N LEU A 125 11.52 -1.88 -18.96
CA LEU A 125 11.32 -1.73 -17.53
C LEU A 125 10.34 -2.79 -16.99
N MET A 126 9.17 -2.94 -17.62
CA MET A 126 8.18 -3.95 -17.22
C MET A 126 8.76 -5.37 -17.29
N PHE A 127 9.45 -5.68 -18.39
CA PHE A 127 10.09 -6.99 -18.57
C PHE A 127 11.05 -7.30 -17.43
N ARG A 128 11.97 -6.38 -17.13
CA ARG A 128 13.01 -6.56 -16.11
C ARG A 128 12.40 -6.63 -14.71
N ALA A 129 11.46 -5.75 -14.38
CA ALA A 129 10.75 -5.77 -13.11
C ALA A 129 10.08 -7.13 -12.85
N THR A 130 9.34 -7.61 -13.86
CA THR A 130 8.64 -8.89 -13.78
C THR A 130 9.62 -10.05 -13.67
N ALA A 131 10.68 -10.07 -14.49
CA ALA A 131 11.67 -11.14 -14.51
C ALA A 131 12.41 -11.25 -13.17
N TYR A 132 12.93 -10.15 -12.63
CA TYR A 132 13.63 -10.17 -11.34
C TYR A 132 12.70 -10.50 -10.18
N ALA A 133 11.49 -9.93 -10.14
CA ALA A 133 10.52 -10.23 -9.10
C ALA A 133 10.10 -11.72 -9.08
N HIS A 134 9.86 -12.30 -10.26
CA HIS A 134 9.53 -13.72 -10.38
C HIS A 134 10.73 -14.64 -10.11
N ALA A 135 11.95 -14.24 -10.49
CA ALA A 135 13.16 -14.97 -10.13
C ALA A 135 13.32 -15.06 -8.60
N THR A 136 13.17 -13.93 -7.90
CA THR A 136 13.22 -13.89 -6.43
C THR A 136 12.09 -14.73 -5.80
N THR A 137 10.87 -14.59 -6.28
CA THR A 137 9.71 -15.37 -5.79
C THR A 137 9.94 -16.87 -5.99
N THR A 138 10.42 -17.28 -7.16
CA THR A 138 10.67 -18.68 -7.49
C THR A 138 11.79 -19.25 -6.62
N ALA A 139 12.89 -18.51 -6.44
CA ALA A 139 13.97 -18.92 -5.54
C ALA A 139 13.47 -19.12 -4.11
N LEU A 140 12.69 -18.18 -3.57
CA LEU A 140 12.12 -18.28 -2.22
C LEU A 140 11.18 -19.47 -2.07
N LYS A 141 10.34 -19.78 -3.08
CA LYS A 141 9.48 -20.98 -3.07
C LYS A 141 10.29 -22.27 -2.92
N PHE A 142 11.41 -22.38 -3.64
CA PHE A 142 12.27 -23.56 -3.56
C PHE A 142 13.06 -23.65 -2.26
N ILE A 143 13.38 -22.52 -1.62
CA ILE A 143 14.12 -22.47 -0.36
C ILE A 143 13.19 -22.74 0.85
N ILE A 144 12.04 -22.06 0.92
CA ILE A 144 11.16 -22.07 2.09
C ILE A 144 10.23 -23.29 2.07
N ARG A 145 9.75 -23.68 0.89
CA ARG A 145 8.92 -24.89 0.69
C ARG A 145 7.70 -24.98 1.61
N GLU A 146 7.01 -23.85 1.78
CA GLU A 146 5.82 -23.75 2.61
C GLU A 146 4.64 -24.53 1.99
N PRO A 147 3.94 -25.39 2.75
CA PRO A 147 2.76 -26.11 2.27
C PRO A 147 1.60 -25.17 1.98
N ARG A 148 0.80 -25.49 0.96
CA ARG A 148 -0.44 -24.75 0.69
C ARG A 148 -1.51 -25.00 1.74
N PRO A 149 -2.39 -24.01 2.01
CA PRO A 149 -3.51 -24.17 2.93
C PRO A 149 -4.70 -24.98 2.35
N ASP A 150 -4.65 -25.38 1.08
CA ASP A 150 -5.68 -26.21 0.42
C ASP A 150 -5.59 -27.71 0.73
N GLY A 151 -4.60 -28.15 1.51
CA GLY A 151 -4.42 -29.57 1.82
C GLY A 151 -3.93 -30.42 0.65
N SER A 152 -3.54 -29.81 -0.49
CA SER A 152 -3.00 -30.52 -1.66
C SER A 152 -1.64 -31.20 -1.42
N GLY A 153 -0.94 -30.80 -0.35
CA GLY A 153 0.43 -31.24 -0.07
C GLY A 153 1.49 -30.52 -0.94
N GLU A 154 1.09 -29.60 -1.82
CA GLU A 154 2.01 -28.77 -2.59
C GLU A 154 2.83 -27.85 -1.66
N LYS A 155 4.16 -27.88 -1.78
CA LYS A 155 5.10 -27.06 -0.96
C LYS A 155 5.59 -25.82 -1.69
N VAL A 156 4.65 -25.07 -2.26
CA VAL A 156 4.93 -23.87 -3.06
C VAL A 156 4.00 -22.72 -2.69
N SER A 157 3.64 -22.58 -1.41
CA SER A 157 2.79 -21.46 -0.96
C SER A 157 3.58 -20.14 -0.97
N PHE A 158 4.62 -20.02 -0.14
CA PHE A 158 5.34 -18.77 0.04
C PHE A 158 6.46 -18.52 -0.98
N PRO A 159 6.62 -17.29 -1.50
CA PRO A 159 5.64 -16.19 -1.54
C PRO A 159 4.68 -16.33 -2.73
N SER A 160 3.55 -15.63 -2.74
CA SER A 160 2.56 -15.73 -3.82
C SER A 160 3.06 -15.13 -5.15
N GLY A 161 3.26 -15.98 -6.16
CA GLY A 161 3.71 -15.52 -7.49
C GLY A 161 2.67 -14.69 -8.25
N HIS A 162 1.37 -14.90 -8.00
CA HIS A 162 0.32 -14.07 -8.59
C HIS A 162 0.32 -12.65 -8.02
N SER A 163 0.53 -12.54 -6.71
CA SER A 163 0.69 -11.25 -6.04
C SER A 163 1.95 -10.54 -6.54
N THR A 164 3.08 -11.26 -6.66
CA THR A 164 4.33 -10.72 -7.24
C THR A 164 4.12 -10.10 -8.62
N GLY A 165 3.53 -10.85 -9.56
CA GLY A 165 3.32 -10.37 -10.92
C GLY A 165 2.37 -9.18 -10.99
N ALA A 166 1.29 -9.19 -10.21
CA ALA A 166 0.29 -8.12 -10.22
C ALA A 166 0.83 -6.82 -9.59
N PHE A 167 1.58 -6.90 -8.48
CA PHE A 167 2.17 -5.72 -7.85
C PHE A 167 3.39 -5.18 -8.63
N SER A 168 4.14 -6.05 -9.32
CA SER A 168 5.16 -5.61 -10.29
C SER A 168 4.53 -4.78 -11.40
N PHE A 169 3.45 -5.30 -12.01
CA PHE A 169 2.67 -4.60 -13.01
C PHE A 169 2.17 -3.25 -12.49
N ALA A 170 1.47 -3.26 -11.35
CA ALA A 170 0.87 -2.06 -10.78
C ALA A 170 1.90 -0.97 -10.47
N SER A 171 3.05 -1.34 -9.92
CA SER A 171 4.14 -0.40 -9.65
C SER A 171 4.73 0.21 -10.92
N VAL A 172 4.94 -0.57 -11.98
CA VAL A 172 5.45 -0.02 -13.24
C VAL A 172 4.40 0.88 -13.91
N ILE A 173 3.11 0.51 -13.88
CA ILE A 173 2.04 1.35 -14.40
C ILE A 173 1.94 2.67 -13.63
N HIS A 174 1.98 2.60 -12.30
CA HIS A 174 1.99 3.80 -11.45
C HIS A 174 3.14 4.73 -11.81
N ALA A 175 4.35 4.16 -11.93
CA ALA A 175 5.55 4.94 -12.16
C ALA A 175 5.60 5.56 -13.56
N GLU A 176 5.13 4.86 -14.59
CA GLU A 176 5.24 5.32 -15.99
C GLU A 176 4.00 6.09 -16.50
N HIS A 177 2.84 5.91 -15.88
CA HIS A 177 1.57 6.54 -16.32
C HIS A 177 0.91 7.40 -15.25
N GLY A 178 1.48 7.44 -14.04
CA GLY A 178 0.99 8.26 -12.95
C GLY A 178 -0.06 7.59 -12.07
N TRP A 179 -0.46 8.31 -11.03
CA TRP A 179 -1.20 7.77 -9.87
C TRP A 179 -2.64 7.33 -10.18
N ILE A 180 -3.32 7.84 -11.24
CA ILE A 180 -4.66 7.36 -11.63
C ILE A 180 -4.57 5.92 -12.11
N TYR A 181 -3.76 5.69 -13.14
CA TYR A 181 -3.54 4.36 -13.71
C TYR A 181 -2.86 3.45 -12.69
N GLY A 182 -1.96 3.99 -11.87
CA GLY A 182 -1.38 3.31 -10.72
C GLY A 182 -2.42 2.85 -9.71
N GLY A 183 -3.33 3.74 -9.29
CA GLY A 183 -4.39 3.43 -8.34
C GLY A 183 -5.35 2.36 -8.86
N LEU A 184 -5.72 2.42 -10.14
CA LEU A 184 -6.49 1.36 -10.80
C LEU A 184 -5.71 0.04 -10.84
N ALA A 185 -4.42 0.08 -11.17
CA ALA A 185 -3.59 -1.11 -11.24
C ALA A 185 -3.31 -1.72 -9.86
N TYR A 186 -3.16 -0.93 -8.80
CA TYR A 186 -3.03 -1.44 -7.42
C TYR A 186 -4.34 -1.97 -6.87
N THR A 187 -5.48 -1.37 -7.25
CA THR A 187 -6.80 -1.92 -6.93
C THR A 187 -6.94 -3.31 -7.55
N TYR A 188 -6.57 -3.42 -8.83
CA TYR A 188 -6.51 -4.69 -9.54
C TYR A 188 -5.56 -5.69 -8.89
N ALA A 189 -4.34 -5.29 -8.53
CA ALA A 189 -3.38 -6.16 -7.87
C ALA A 189 -3.85 -6.63 -6.48
N THR A 190 -4.56 -5.77 -5.76
CA THR A 190 -5.17 -6.11 -4.46
C THR A 190 -6.28 -7.15 -4.63
N LEU A 191 -7.12 -7.03 -5.67
CA LEU A 191 -8.13 -8.04 -6.00
C LEU A 191 -7.49 -9.39 -6.35
N VAL A 192 -6.37 -9.40 -7.06
CA VAL A 192 -5.59 -10.61 -7.33
C VAL A 192 -5.05 -11.23 -6.03
N ALA A 193 -4.42 -10.43 -5.17
CA ALA A 193 -3.90 -10.91 -3.90
C ALA A 193 -5.02 -11.53 -3.05
N TYR A 194 -6.15 -10.84 -2.95
CA TYR A 194 -7.31 -11.31 -2.21
C TYR A 194 -7.94 -12.57 -2.83
N SER A 195 -8.00 -12.69 -4.17
CA SER A 195 -8.52 -13.90 -4.81
C SER A 195 -7.68 -15.13 -4.49
N ARG A 196 -6.36 -14.99 -4.32
CA ARG A 196 -5.49 -16.11 -3.92
C ARG A 196 -5.79 -16.63 -2.51
N MET A 197 -6.22 -15.75 -1.61
CA MET A 197 -6.71 -16.15 -0.29
C MET A 197 -8.11 -16.80 -0.40
N ASN A 198 -9.01 -16.19 -1.18
CA ASN A 198 -10.36 -16.70 -1.46
C ASN A 198 -10.38 -18.11 -2.07
N ASP A 199 -9.41 -18.41 -2.92
CA ASP A 199 -9.30 -19.71 -3.60
C ASP A 199 -8.54 -20.75 -2.77
N ASN A 200 -8.23 -20.41 -1.52
CA ASN A 200 -7.44 -21.22 -0.59
C ASN A 200 -6.05 -21.62 -1.10
N ARG A 201 -5.42 -20.77 -1.92
CA ARG A 201 -4.12 -21.10 -2.56
C ARG A 201 -2.92 -20.53 -1.81
N HIS A 202 -3.12 -19.47 -1.03
CA HIS A 202 -2.08 -18.69 -0.35
C HIS A 202 -2.63 -18.05 0.92
N LEU A 203 -1.79 -17.94 1.95
CA LEU A 203 -2.07 -17.25 3.21
C LEU A 203 -1.80 -15.74 3.10
N LEU A 204 -2.15 -14.97 4.13
CA LEU A 204 -1.98 -13.51 4.13
C LEU A 204 -0.50 -13.10 3.97
N HIS A 205 0.42 -13.76 4.68
CA HIS A 205 1.85 -13.45 4.57
C HIS A 205 2.43 -13.81 3.20
N ASP A 206 1.93 -14.86 2.54
CA ASP A 206 2.32 -15.21 1.16
C ASP A 206 2.02 -14.07 0.19
N VAL A 207 0.80 -13.51 0.27
CA VAL A 207 0.35 -12.48 -0.65
C VAL A 207 0.99 -11.13 -0.34
N VAL A 208 1.23 -10.81 0.94
CA VAL A 208 1.97 -9.62 1.37
C VAL A 208 3.44 -9.69 0.96
N ALA A 209 4.10 -10.85 1.10
CA ALA A 209 5.46 -11.05 0.64
C ALA A 209 5.58 -10.92 -0.88
N GLY A 210 4.66 -11.54 -1.63
CA GLY A 210 4.60 -11.40 -3.09
C GLY A 210 4.40 -9.94 -3.51
N ALA A 211 3.46 -9.24 -2.89
CA ALA A 211 3.20 -7.82 -3.15
C ALA A 211 4.44 -6.96 -2.90
N THR A 212 5.15 -7.22 -1.80
CA THR A 212 6.40 -6.54 -1.43
C THR A 212 7.47 -6.75 -2.49
N ILE A 213 7.71 -7.99 -2.92
CA ILE A 213 8.72 -8.31 -3.94
C ILE A 213 8.38 -7.61 -5.26
N GLY A 214 7.15 -7.79 -5.75
CA GLY A 214 6.68 -7.20 -7.00
C GLY A 214 6.80 -5.67 -6.99
N ALA A 215 6.27 -5.03 -5.95
CA ALA A 215 6.27 -3.58 -5.87
C ALA A 215 7.68 -2.99 -5.74
N SER A 216 8.57 -3.65 -4.99
CA SER A 216 9.93 -3.18 -4.76
C SER A 216 10.77 -3.22 -6.04
N PHE A 217 10.64 -4.28 -6.85
CA PHE A 217 11.32 -4.33 -8.15
C PHE A 217 10.72 -3.35 -9.16
N GLY A 218 9.39 -3.24 -9.24
CA GLY A 218 8.74 -2.30 -10.15
C GLY A 218 9.15 -0.85 -9.92
N LEU A 219 9.08 -0.38 -8.67
CA LEU A 219 9.47 1.00 -8.32
C LEU A 219 10.99 1.18 -8.28
N GLY A 220 11.74 0.20 -7.76
CA GLY A 220 13.19 0.29 -7.65
C GLY A 220 13.88 0.44 -9.00
N LEU A 221 13.45 -0.34 -10.00
CA LEU A 221 14.00 -0.25 -11.35
C LEU A 221 13.60 1.05 -12.06
N HIS A 222 12.40 1.56 -11.81
CA HIS A 222 11.99 2.85 -12.30
C HIS A 222 12.86 3.98 -11.72
N TYR A 223 13.06 4.02 -10.40
CA TYR A 223 13.95 5.02 -9.78
C TYR A 223 15.39 4.90 -10.27
N ARG A 224 15.87 3.70 -10.59
CA ARG A 224 17.19 3.52 -11.20
C ARG A 224 17.24 4.08 -12.62
N LYS A 225 16.21 3.82 -13.44
CA LYS A 225 16.04 4.42 -14.78
C LYS A 225 16.02 5.95 -14.68
N GLU A 226 15.20 6.52 -13.79
CA GLU A 226 15.10 7.97 -13.60
C GLU A 226 16.41 8.58 -13.09
N ARG A 227 17.12 7.94 -12.14
CA ARG A 227 18.44 8.42 -11.69
C ARG A 227 19.45 8.52 -12.82
N LYS A 228 19.43 7.58 -13.77
CA LYS A 228 20.31 7.59 -14.95
C LYS A 228 19.91 8.68 -15.97
N VAL A 229 18.63 9.04 -16.04
CA VAL A 229 18.09 10.00 -17.03
C VAL A 229 18.07 11.44 -16.49
N TYR A 230 17.75 11.63 -15.21
CA TYR A 230 17.44 12.94 -14.58
C TYR A 230 18.29 13.29 -13.35
N GLY A 231 19.18 12.40 -12.89
CA GLY A 231 20.08 12.65 -11.75
C GLY A 231 19.49 12.35 -10.36
N ALA A 232 20.31 12.49 -9.30
CA ALA A 232 20.09 11.90 -7.97
C ALA A 232 19.03 12.59 -7.07
N ASN A 233 18.33 13.63 -7.52
CA ASN A 233 17.50 14.50 -6.67
C ASN A 233 16.00 14.14 -6.60
N TYR A 234 15.65 12.85 -6.63
CA TYR A 234 14.28 12.40 -6.41
C TYR A 234 14.15 11.77 -5.03
N ALA A 235 13.86 12.62 -4.05
CA ALA A 235 13.40 12.18 -2.75
C ALA A 235 11.98 11.63 -2.87
N LEU A 236 11.69 10.62 -2.05
CA LEU A 236 10.42 9.90 -1.95
C LEU A 236 9.21 10.84 -1.89
N GLN A 237 8.59 11.14 -3.04
CA GLN A 237 7.31 11.83 -3.08
C GLN A 237 6.24 10.74 -3.15
N MET A 238 5.80 10.23 -1.99
CA MET A 238 4.80 9.13 -1.92
C MET A 238 3.49 9.48 -2.66
N LEU A 239 3.21 10.77 -2.83
CA LEU A 239 2.21 11.31 -3.75
C LEU A 239 2.76 12.64 -4.28
N PRO A 240 2.72 12.94 -5.58
CA PRO A 240 3.07 14.26 -6.09
C PRO A 240 1.95 15.25 -5.74
N THR A 241 1.76 15.53 -4.45
CA THR A 241 0.67 16.36 -3.90
C THR A 241 0.67 17.78 -4.47
N GLU A 242 1.81 18.26 -4.95
CA GLU A 242 1.93 19.56 -5.61
C GLU A 242 1.33 19.59 -7.04
N LYS A 243 1.12 18.42 -7.67
CA LYS A 243 0.58 18.30 -9.05
C LYS A 243 -0.81 17.66 -9.10
N LEU A 244 -1.38 17.32 -7.95
CA LEU A 244 -2.64 16.60 -7.81
C LEU A 244 -3.77 17.61 -7.55
N ASP A 245 -4.84 17.54 -8.34
CA ASP A 245 -6.05 18.35 -8.11
C ASP A 245 -6.63 18.04 -6.72
N GLY A 246 -7.06 19.07 -5.97
CA GLY A 246 -7.67 18.90 -4.66
C GLY A 246 -8.92 18.02 -4.68
N ALA A 247 -9.65 17.99 -5.80
CA ALA A 247 -10.81 17.11 -5.98
C ALA A 247 -10.43 15.62 -5.93
N ILE A 248 -9.28 15.27 -6.50
CA ILE A 248 -8.75 13.91 -6.50
C ILE A 248 -8.35 13.49 -5.09
N LEU A 249 -7.60 14.33 -4.37
CA LEU A 249 -7.16 14.02 -3.00
C LEU A 249 -8.37 13.86 -2.07
N THR A 250 -9.43 14.63 -2.32
CA THR A 250 -10.71 14.51 -1.62
C THR A 250 -11.40 13.16 -1.92
N ALA A 251 -11.44 12.74 -3.18
CA ALA A 251 -11.99 11.43 -3.55
C ALA A 251 -11.18 10.27 -2.93
N ALA A 252 -9.85 10.35 -2.94
CA ALA A 252 -8.99 9.36 -2.29
C ALA A 252 -9.24 9.31 -0.77
N SER A 253 -9.38 10.47 -0.11
CA SER A 253 -9.72 10.56 1.31
C SER A 253 -11.04 9.85 1.63
N ALA A 254 -12.07 10.00 0.78
CA ALA A 254 -13.35 9.32 0.94
C ALA A 254 -13.22 7.78 0.89
N VAL A 255 -12.39 7.26 -0.02
CA VAL A 255 -12.09 5.81 -0.10
C VAL A 255 -11.41 5.32 1.17
N PHE A 256 -10.38 6.03 1.65
CA PHE A 256 -9.69 5.67 2.89
C PHE A 256 -10.61 5.79 4.12
N ALA A 257 -11.50 6.76 4.16
CA ALA A 257 -12.50 6.89 5.22
C ALA A 257 -13.48 5.71 5.22
N ALA A 258 -13.94 5.27 4.05
CA ALA A 258 -14.81 4.09 3.92
C ALA A 258 -14.10 2.81 4.37
N LEU A 259 -12.87 2.57 3.90
CA LEU A 259 -12.03 1.45 4.35
C LEU A 259 -11.82 1.49 5.87
N THR A 260 -11.50 2.66 6.41
CA THR A 260 -11.31 2.87 7.84
C THR A 260 -12.56 2.52 8.63
N ALA A 261 -13.75 2.89 8.17
CA ALA A 261 -15.01 2.57 8.86
C ALA A 261 -15.25 1.05 8.93
N VAL A 262 -15.05 0.34 7.82
CA VAL A 262 -15.21 -1.12 7.75
C VAL A 262 -14.15 -1.84 8.60
N LEU A 263 -12.88 -1.48 8.44
CA LEU A 263 -11.78 -2.07 9.20
C LEU A 263 -11.90 -1.76 10.70
N SER A 264 -12.36 -0.57 11.06
CA SER A 264 -12.58 -0.21 12.48
C SER A 264 -13.71 -1.04 13.08
N LYS A 265 -14.82 -1.27 12.36
CA LYS A 265 -15.89 -2.16 12.82
C LYS A 265 -15.35 -3.55 13.13
N ILE A 266 -14.59 -4.13 12.19
CA ILE A 266 -13.98 -5.45 12.36
C ILE A 266 -12.99 -5.44 13.53
N GLY A 267 -12.17 -4.41 13.65
CA GLY A 267 -11.13 -4.31 14.69
C GLY A 267 -11.64 -4.03 16.10
N VAL A 268 -12.84 -3.47 16.26
CA VAL A 268 -13.47 -3.25 17.58
C VAL A 268 -14.38 -4.41 18.01
N GLU A 269 -14.65 -5.37 17.13
CA GLU A 269 -15.40 -6.59 17.47
C GLU A 269 -14.55 -7.46 18.40
N GLY A 270 -15.01 -7.66 19.64
CA GLY A 270 -14.35 -8.52 20.63
C GLY A 270 -13.30 -7.87 21.53
N VAL A 271 -12.99 -6.57 21.36
CA VAL A 271 -12.03 -5.84 22.21
C VAL A 271 -12.66 -4.52 22.70
N HIS A 272 -12.27 -4.05 23.89
CA HIS A 272 -12.75 -2.77 24.42
C HIS A 272 -12.40 -1.60 23.46
N SER A 273 -13.35 -0.73 23.13
CA SER A 273 -13.20 0.32 22.10
C SER A 273 -12.02 1.27 22.37
N ASN A 274 -11.73 1.57 23.64
CA ASN A 274 -10.58 2.42 24.01
C ASN A 274 -9.24 1.74 23.68
N ILE A 275 -9.14 0.42 23.85
CA ILE A 275 -7.92 -0.35 23.52
C ILE A 275 -7.72 -0.37 22.01
N ALA A 276 -8.78 -0.66 21.25
CA ALA A 276 -8.73 -0.63 19.79
C ALA A 276 -8.35 0.76 19.25
N THR A 277 -8.89 1.83 19.86
CA THR A 277 -8.54 3.22 19.52
C THR A 277 -7.07 3.51 19.82
N MET A 278 -6.56 3.09 20.98
CA MET A 278 -5.16 3.26 21.35
C MET A 278 -4.20 2.57 20.37
N ILE A 279 -4.48 1.31 20.01
CA ILE A 279 -3.68 0.56 19.04
C ILE A 279 -3.64 1.31 17.70
N ARG A 280 -4.80 1.75 17.19
CA ARG A 280 -4.91 2.50 15.94
C ARG A 280 -4.11 3.80 16.00
N THR A 281 -4.18 4.55 17.10
CA THR A 281 -3.43 5.79 17.27
C THR A 281 -1.91 5.54 17.26
N PHE A 282 -1.45 4.45 17.86
CA PHE A 282 -0.03 4.10 17.86
C PHE A 282 0.49 3.76 16.46
N VAL A 283 -0.31 3.04 15.66
CA VAL A 283 0.00 2.75 14.25
C VAL A 283 0.09 4.05 13.44
N VAL A 284 -0.89 4.94 13.57
CA VAL A 284 -0.90 6.24 12.87
C VAL A 284 0.29 7.10 13.27
N LEU A 285 0.60 7.17 14.58
CA LEU A 285 1.74 7.93 15.09
C LEU A 285 3.07 7.40 14.52
N THR A 286 3.24 6.08 14.49
CA THR A 286 4.44 5.44 13.94
C THR A 286 4.58 5.74 12.46
N PHE A 287 3.50 5.57 11.70
CA PHE A 287 3.49 5.86 10.26
C PHE A 287 3.81 7.33 9.96
N ALA A 288 3.16 8.27 10.65
CA ALA A 288 3.42 9.70 10.49
C ALA A 288 4.86 10.08 10.87
N SER A 289 5.40 9.48 11.94
CA SER A 289 6.77 9.73 12.38
C SER A 289 7.79 9.29 11.32
N ILE A 290 7.60 8.10 10.71
CA ILE A 290 8.46 7.63 9.62
C ILE A 290 8.43 8.62 8.45
N LEU A 291 7.26 9.12 8.06
CA LEU A 291 7.14 10.07 6.96
C LEU A 291 7.86 11.40 7.26
N VAL A 292 7.70 11.94 8.47
CA VAL A 292 8.33 13.21 8.85
C VAL A 292 9.85 13.06 8.94
N PHE A 293 10.35 12.06 9.68
CA PHE A 293 11.79 11.90 9.92
C PHE A 293 12.54 11.28 8.74
N SER A 294 11.86 10.73 7.74
CA SER A 294 12.49 10.37 6.47
C SER A 294 12.73 11.58 5.54
N ARG A 295 12.06 12.71 5.80
CA ARG A 295 12.11 13.90 4.95
C ARG A 295 12.77 15.11 5.60
N PHE A 296 12.61 15.26 6.91
CA PHE A 296 13.04 16.44 7.67
C PHE A 296 14.01 16.05 8.77
N SER A 297 14.98 16.91 9.06
CA SER A 297 15.82 16.75 10.25
C SER A 297 15.01 17.00 11.52
N VAL A 298 15.44 16.46 12.66
CA VAL A 298 14.75 16.65 13.95
C VAL A 298 14.50 18.13 14.26
N HIS A 299 15.50 18.99 13.99
CA HIS A 299 15.35 20.41 14.27
C HIS A 299 14.30 21.09 13.38
N GLN A 300 14.21 20.71 12.10
CA GLN A 300 13.19 21.21 11.17
C GLN A 300 11.80 20.68 11.49
N ALA A 301 11.70 19.44 11.98
CA ALA A 301 10.42 18.83 12.34
C ALA A 301 9.73 19.51 13.53
N PHE A 302 10.51 20.16 14.41
CA PHE A 302 10.01 20.85 15.60
C PHE A 302 10.05 22.38 15.50
N ASP A 303 10.33 22.93 14.32
CA ASP A 303 10.36 24.38 14.09
C ASP A 303 8.95 24.91 13.74
N PHE A 304 8.12 25.12 14.77
CA PHE A 304 6.76 25.65 14.61
C PHE A 304 6.36 26.60 15.75
N SER A 305 5.41 27.49 15.46
CA SER A 305 4.95 28.48 16.43
C SER A 305 4.14 27.86 17.58
N LYS A 306 4.16 28.49 18.77
CA LYS A 306 3.32 28.09 19.91
C LYS A 306 1.82 28.09 19.60
N ARG A 307 1.37 29.01 18.74
CA ARG A 307 -0.03 29.09 18.28
C ARG A 307 -0.38 27.87 17.42
N THR A 308 0.49 27.51 16.48
CA THR A 308 0.35 26.30 15.66
C THR A 308 0.26 25.06 16.54
N PHE A 309 1.17 24.94 17.52
CA PHE A 309 1.15 23.83 18.47
C PHE A 309 -0.17 23.75 19.25
N LEU A 310 -0.65 24.88 19.78
CA LEU A 310 -1.90 24.91 20.54
C LEU A 310 -3.11 24.44 19.72
N PHE A 311 -3.28 24.95 18.50
CA PHE A 311 -4.41 24.55 17.65
C PHE A 311 -4.30 23.09 17.19
N LEU A 312 -3.10 22.61 16.86
CA LEU A 312 -2.88 21.20 16.51
C LEU A 312 -3.12 20.28 17.72
N PHE A 313 -2.72 20.70 18.92
CA PHE A 313 -2.96 19.96 20.15
C PHE A 313 -4.46 19.86 20.45
N LEU A 314 -5.19 20.97 20.40
CA LEU A 314 -6.64 20.99 20.58
C LEU A 314 -7.37 20.17 19.50
N SER A 315 -6.93 20.26 18.24
CA SER A 315 -7.44 19.43 17.15
C SER A 315 -7.18 17.94 17.40
N GLY A 316 -6.01 17.58 17.93
CA GLY A 316 -5.66 16.22 18.32
C GLY A 316 -6.58 15.68 19.42
N LEU A 317 -6.85 16.48 20.45
CA LEU A 317 -7.81 16.13 21.52
C LEU A 317 -9.23 15.92 20.96
N ALA A 318 -9.69 16.83 20.10
CA ALA A 318 -11.00 16.72 19.46
C ALA A 318 -11.10 15.46 18.57
N THR A 319 -10.04 15.14 17.82
CA THR A 319 -9.97 13.93 16.99
C THR A 319 -10.01 12.67 17.84
N GLY A 320 -9.26 12.64 18.95
CA GLY A 320 -9.26 11.53 19.89
C GLY A 320 -10.63 11.29 20.51
N ALA A 321 -11.28 12.35 21.01
CA ALA A 321 -12.63 12.27 21.57
C ALA A 321 -13.65 11.78 20.53
N SER A 322 -13.60 12.32 19.31
CA SER A 322 -14.44 11.89 18.18
C SER A 322 -14.28 10.39 17.90
N TRP A 323 -13.05 9.88 17.80
CA TRP A 323 -12.81 8.47 17.51
C TRP A 323 -13.24 7.54 18.65
N LEU A 324 -13.08 7.94 19.91
CA LEU A 324 -13.57 7.17 21.05
C LEU A 324 -15.10 6.99 20.98
N CYS A 325 -15.83 8.08 20.69
CA CYS A 325 -17.29 8.03 20.50
C CYS A 325 -17.67 7.19 19.27
N TYR A 326 -17.03 7.42 18.12
CA TYR A 326 -17.32 6.74 16.87
C TYR A 326 -17.06 5.24 16.93
N ASN A 327 -15.91 4.82 17.47
CA ASN A 327 -15.57 3.41 17.61
C ASN A 327 -16.50 2.69 18.58
N ARG A 328 -16.94 3.37 19.65
CA ARG A 328 -17.95 2.82 20.55
C ARG A 328 -19.30 2.68 19.83
N ALA A 329 -19.72 3.65 19.03
CA ALA A 329 -20.94 3.57 18.24
C ALA A 329 -20.88 2.43 17.20
N LEU A 330 -19.75 2.27 16.50
CA LEU A 330 -19.52 1.14 15.59
C LEU A 330 -19.60 -0.20 16.31
N GLN A 331 -19.13 -0.30 17.55
CA GLN A 331 -19.25 -1.54 18.31
C GLN A 331 -20.72 -1.88 18.63
N LEU A 332 -21.54 -0.88 18.93
CA LEU A 332 -22.94 -1.04 19.34
C LEU A 332 -23.92 -1.22 18.17
N GLY A 333 -23.61 -0.69 16.99
CA GLY A 333 -24.54 -0.65 15.85
C GLY A 333 -23.96 -1.15 14.53
N PRO A 334 -24.81 -1.33 13.50
CA PRO A 334 -24.36 -1.65 12.14
C PRO A 334 -23.69 -0.43 11.50
N VAL A 335 -22.61 -0.66 10.74
CA VAL A 335 -21.83 0.38 10.04
C VAL A 335 -22.71 1.21 9.10
N SER A 336 -23.68 0.56 8.45
CA SER A 336 -24.63 1.20 7.52
C SER A 336 -25.52 2.27 8.17
N LYS A 337 -25.70 2.26 9.49
CA LYS A 337 -26.44 3.29 10.23
C LYS A 337 -25.52 4.30 10.91
N VAL A 338 -24.41 3.83 11.49
CA VAL A 338 -23.48 4.69 12.25
C VAL A 338 -22.68 5.60 11.32
N ALA A 339 -22.19 5.09 10.18
CA ALA A 339 -21.35 5.87 9.28
C ALA A 339 -22.07 7.07 8.63
N PRO A 340 -23.35 6.96 8.20
CA PRO A 340 -24.10 8.13 7.73
C PRO A 340 -24.34 9.19 8.81
N ILE A 341 -24.66 8.79 10.05
CA ILE A 341 -24.82 9.74 11.17
C ILE A 341 -23.53 10.53 11.42
N ASP A 342 -22.37 9.87 11.36
CA ASP A 342 -21.06 10.53 11.45
C ASP A 342 -20.87 11.63 10.39
N LYS A 343 -21.49 11.51 9.21
CA LYS A 343 -21.42 12.52 8.14
C LYS A 343 -22.26 13.77 8.40
N LEU A 344 -23.08 13.80 9.44
CA LEU A 344 -23.62 15.07 9.96
C LEU A 344 -22.50 16.02 10.42
N SER A 345 -21.31 15.50 10.73
CA SER A 345 -20.11 16.32 10.95
C SER A 345 -19.82 17.29 9.80
N VAL A 346 -20.14 16.93 8.55
CA VAL A 346 -19.96 17.82 7.39
C VAL A 346 -20.84 19.07 7.52
N VAL A 347 -22.09 18.89 7.95
CA VAL A 347 -23.03 19.99 8.17
C VAL A 347 -22.54 20.88 9.31
N ILE A 348 -22.09 20.27 10.41
CA ILE A 348 -21.52 20.99 11.55
C ILE A 348 -20.28 21.79 11.14
N VAL A 349 -19.38 21.20 10.34
CA VAL A 349 -18.17 21.87 9.84
C VAL A 349 -18.52 23.09 8.99
N ILE A 350 -19.52 23.00 8.10
CA ILE A 350 -19.98 24.14 7.28
C ILE A 350 -20.50 25.27 8.18
N ILE A 351 -21.26 24.94 9.23
CA ILE A 351 -21.75 25.96 10.17
C ILE A 351 -20.58 26.60 10.94
N LEU A 352 -19.66 25.78 11.44
CA LEU A 352 -18.49 26.25 12.18
C LEU A 352 -17.55 27.08 11.29
N SER A 353 -17.43 26.78 9.99
CA SER A 353 -16.58 27.54 9.08
C SER A 353 -17.14 28.94 8.84
N VAL A 354 -18.46 29.10 8.72
CA VAL A 354 -19.10 30.42 8.69
C VAL A 354 -18.86 31.18 9.99
N LEU A 355 -19.06 30.52 11.15
CA LEU A 355 -19.00 31.18 12.46
C LEU A 355 -17.57 31.57 12.89
N PHE A 356 -16.58 30.72 12.63
CA PHE A 356 -15.23 30.88 13.17
C PHE A 356 -14.18 31.26 12.11
N LEU A 357 -14.42 30.92 10.83
CA LEU A 357 -13.51 31.25 9.73
C LEU A 357 -14.04 32.39 8.85
N GLY A 358 -15.30 32.82 9.03
CA GLY A 358 -15.91 33.91 8.28
C GLY A 358 -16.19 33.59 6.82
N GLU A 359 -16.33 32.29 6.49
CA GLU A 359 -16.58 31.85 5.12
C GLU A 359 -17.97 32.29 4.62
N SER A 360 -18.04 32.83 3.40
CA SER A 360 -19.31 33.11 2.74
C SER A 360 -19.83 31.86 2.03
N ILE A 361 -20.94 31.28 2.53
CA ILE A 361 -21.55 30.10 1.92
C ILE A 361 -22.60 30.47 0.88
N GLY A 362 -22.51 29.85 -0.30
CA GLY A 362 -23.51 29.99 -1.35
C GLY A 362 -24.73 29.10 -1.13
N LEU A 363 -25.84 29.43 -1.80
CA LEU A 363 -27.10 28.67 -1.73
C LEU A 363 -26.93 27.18 -2.09
N LYS A 364 -26.04 26.85 -3.03
CA LYS A 364 -25.73 25.46 -3.41
C LYS A 364 -25.16 24.65 -2.24
N THR A 365 -24.29 25.26 -1.43
CA THR A 365 -23.69 24.62 -0.25
C THR A 365 -24.74 24.35 0.81
N VAL A 366 -25.67 25.29 1.01
CA VAL A 366 -26.79 25.12 1.95
C VAL A 366 -27.70 23.96 1.53
N ILE A 367 -28.09 23.91 0.25
CA ILE A 367 -28.91 22.82 -0.30
C ILE A 367 -28.17 21.49 -0.16
N GLY A 368 -26.87 21.44 -0.50
CA GLY A 368 -26.05 20.24 -0.35
C GLY A 368 -25.98 19.76 1.10
N ALA A 369 -25.76 20.66 2.06
CA ALA A 369 -25.75 20.33 3.49
C ALA A 369 -27.10 19.78 3.96
N ALA A 370 -28.21 20.38 3.52
CA ALA A 370 -29.55 19.90 3.86
C ALA A 370 -29.82 18.49 3.29
N LEU A 371 -29.39 18.22 2.06
CA LEU A 371 -29.50 16.89 1.44
C LEU A 371 -28.64 15.84 2.15
N ILE A 372 -27.42 16.19 2.56
CA ILE A 372 -26.55 15.31 3.36
C ILE A 372 -27.22 14.99 4.70
N ALA A 373 -27.77 15.99 5.38
CA ALA A 373 -28.48 15.79 6.64
C ALA A 373 -29.69 14.87 6.48
N ALA A 374 -30.54 15.14 5.48
CA ALA A 374 -31.71 14.33 5.20
C ALA A 374 -31.34 12.88 4.85
N GLY A 375 -30.34 12.68 4.00
CA GLY A 375 -29.85 11.35 3.62
C GLY A 375 -29.26 10.59 4.81
N ALA A 376 -28.50 11.25 5.67
CA ALA A 376 -27.95 10.64 6.88
C ALA A 376 -29.03 10.17 7.85
N VAL A 377 -30.08 10.98 8.07
CA VAL A 377 -31.23 10.63 8.92
C VAL A 377 -32.03 9.47 8.31
N LEU A 378 -32.28 9.50 7.00
CA LEU A 378 -33.02 8.44 6.31
C LEU A 378 -32.32 7.08 6.39
N LEU A 379 -30.99 7.05 6.30
CA LEU A 379 -30.21 5.81 6.45
C LEU A 379 -30.11 5.33 7.90
N ALA A 380 -30.32 6.22 8.87
CA ALA A 380 -30.24 5.92 10.29
C ALA A 380 -31.53 5.29 10.84
N THR A 381 -32.69 5.73 10.35
CA THR A 381 -34.01 5.10 10.62
C THR A 381 -34.07 3.72 9.99
#